data_AF-A0A7R8L521-F1
#
_entry.id   AF-A0A7R8L521-F1
#
_cell.length_a   1.000
_cell.length_b   1.000
_cell.length_c   1.000
_cell.angle_alpha   90.00
_cell.angle_beta   90.00
_cell.angle_gamma   90.00
#
_symmetry.space_group_name_H-M   'P 1'
#
loop_
_entity.id
_entity.type
_entity.pdbx_description
1 polymer ?
#
loop_
_entity_poly.entity_id
_entity_poly.type
_entity_poly.pdbx_seq_one_letter_code
_entity_poly.pdbx_strand_id
1 'polypeptide(L)'
;MGGFSAEAARKAEALSSQGERVLAVAAGGREPLTLAGFLGFSDPVRDDSCSLVTRLQELGIRVLLVSGDAEPAARAVARRVGIGDRVCSVPIAPATARRIRSIPVTSSRTCIRKRNFGSSIALRKKVMSLG
;
A
#
# COMPACT_ATOMS: atom_id res chain seq x y z
N MET A 1 6.59 -20.95 -23.64
CA MET A 1 6.24 -19.98 -22.58
C MET A 1 5.30 -18.95 -23.19
N GLY A 2 3.99 -19.08 -22.96
CA GLY A 2 3.00 -18.09 -23.41
C GLY A 2 3.06 -16.86 -22.51
N GLY A 3 3.78 -15.83 -22.94
CA GLY A 3 3.77 -14.54 -22.28
C GLY A 3 2.59 -13.69 -22.78
N PHE A 4 2.01 -12.88 -21.90
CA PHE A 4 1.11 -11.80 -22.32
C PHE A 4 1.87 -10.78 -23.19
N SER A 5 1.18 -10.11 -24.12
CA SER A 5 1.82 -9.15 -25.00
C SER A 5 2.45 -7.99 -24.23
N ALA A 6 3.48 -7.35 -24.80
CA ALA A 6 4.09 -6.15 -24.21
C ALA A 6 3.05 -5.02 -24.00
N GLU A 7 2.00 -4.98 -24.82
CA GLU A 7 0.89 -4.04 -24.65
C GLU A 7 0.05 -4.34 -23.40
N ALA A 8 -0.23 -5.61 -23.13
CA ALA A 8 -0.95 -6.02 -21.93
C ALA A 8 -0.17 -5.65 -20.66
N ALA A 9 1.16 -5.86 -20.66
CA ALA A 9 2.01 -5.45 -19.56
C ALA A 9 1.96 -3.92 -19.32
N ARG A 10 2.06 -3.12 -20.40
CA ARG A 10 1.95 -1.66 -20.31
C ARG A 10 0.60 -1.19 -19.76
N LYS A 11 -0.51 -1.82 -20.17
CA LYS A 11 -1.85 -1.49 -19.65
C LYS A 11 -1.98 -1.81 -18.16
N ALA A 12 -1.48 -2.96 -17.72
CA ALA A 12 -1.47 -3.33 -16.31
C ALA A 12 -0.62 -2.35 -15.47
N GLU A 13 0.54 -1.95 -15.98
CA GLU A 13 1.41 -0.98 -15.31
C GLU A 13 0.76 0.41 -15.23
N ALA A 14 0.07 0.85 -16.29
CA ALA A 14 -0.65 2.12 -16.29
C ALA A 14 -1.74 2.16 -15.20
N LEU A 15 -2.58 1.13 -15.10
CA LEU A 15 -3.62 1.04 -14.05
C LEU A 15 -3.00 0.99 -12.64
N SER A 16 -1.94 0.20 -12.47
CA SER A 16 -1.20 0.12 -11.20
C SER A 16 -0.60 1.48 -10.79
N SER A 17 -0.07 2.23 -11.76
CA SER A 17 0.50 3.57 -11.51
C SER A 17 -0.54 4.60 -11.07
N GLN A 18 -1.83 4.34 -11.33
CA GLN A 18 -2.96 5.16 -10.88
C GLN A 18 -3.43 4.82 -9.47
N GLY A 19 -2.82 3.84 -8.78
CA GLY A 19 -3.26 3.41 -7.46
C GLY A 19 -4.22 2.23 -7.47
N GLU A 20 -4.42 1.58 -8.62
CA GLU A 20 -5.34 0.45 -8.72
C GLU A 20 -4.63 -0.88 -8.45
N ARG A 21 -5.32 -1.78 -7.74
CA ARG A 21 -4.97 -3.19 -7.71
C ARG A 21 -5.51 -3.83 -8.98
N VAL A 22 -4.62 -4.36 -9.81
CA VAL A 22 -4.95 -4.90 -11.14
C VAL A 22 -5.07 -6.43 -11.10
N LEU A 23 -6.17 -6.96 -11.58
CA LEU A 23 -6.37 -8.39 -11.86
C LEU A 23 -6.45 -8.60 -13.38
N ALA A 24 -5.59 -9.44 -13.93
CA ALA A 24 -5.70 -9.89 -15.32
C ALA A 24 -6.73 -11.03 -15.42
N VAL A 25 -7.65 -10.93 -16.37
CA VAL A 25 -8.67 -11.95 -16.63
C VAL A 25 -8.37 -12.59 -17.97
N ALA A 26 -8.25 -13.92 -17.99
CA ALA A 26 -8.10 -14.70 -19.22
C ALA A 26 -9.24 -15.71 -19.33
N ALA A 27 -9.70 -15.96 -20.55
CA ALA A 27 -10.76 -16.89 -20.87
C ALA A 27 -10.27 -17.88 -21.93
N GLY A 28 -10.65 -19.15 -21.78
CA GLY A 28 -10.29 -20.23 -22.69
C GLY A 28 -10.67 -21.58 -22.13
N GLY A 29 -10.54 -22.62 -22.95
CA GLY A 29 -10.75 -24.00 -22.54
C GLY A 29 -9.53 -24.55 -21.80
N ARG A 30 -9.17 -25.81 -22.09
CA ARG A 30 -8.04 -26.48 -21.43
C ARG A 30 -6.67 -25.89 -21.76
N GLU A 31 -6.53 -25.23 -22.92
CA GLU A 31 -5.43 -24.38 -23.42
C GLU A 31 -5.74 -24.02 -24.90
N PRO A 32 -5.33 -22.86 -25.44
CA PRO A 32 -4.69 -21.74 -24.73
C PRO A 32 -5.71 -20.77 -24.11
N LEU A 33 -5.33 -20.17 -22.99
CA LEU A 33 -6.07 -19.05 -22.38
C LEU A 33 -5.79 -17.76 -23.17
N THR A 34 -6.85 -17.03 -23.52
CA THR A 34 -6.77 -15.72 -24.16
C THR A 34 -7.00 -14.63 -23.14
N LEU A 35 -6.13 -13.62 -23.06
CA LEU A 35 -6.34 -12.47 -22.18
C LEU A 35 -7.63 -11.74 -22.60
N ALA A 36 -8.63 -11.77 -21.73
CA ALA A 36 -9.91 -11.08 -21.93
C ALA A 36 -9.82 -9.61 -21.51
N GLY A 37 -9.00 -9.29 -20.51
CA GLY A 37 -8.78 -7.90 -20.07
C GLY A 37 -8.24 -7.78 -18.66
N PHE A 38 -8.46 -6.60 -18.07
CA PHE A 38 -8.03 -6.26 -16.71
C PHE A 38 -9.21 -5.70 -15.90
N LEU A 39 -9.20 -5.98 -14.59
CA LEU A 39 -10.06 -5.35 -13.60
C LEU A 39 -9.20 -4.54 -12.64
N GLY A 40 -9.52 -3.25 -12.51
CA GLY A 40 -8.88 -2.33 -11.58
C GLY A 40 -9.72 -2.11 -10.34
N PHE A 41 -9.11 -2.27 -9.16
CA PHE A 41 -9.75 -2.00 -7.88
C PHE A 41 -9.04 -0.84 -7.19
N SER A 42 -9.74 0.26 -6.95
CA SER A 42 -9.21 1.41 -6.21
C SER A 42 -9.84 1.49 -4.83
N ASP A 43 -9.02 1.59 -3.79
CA ASP A 43 -9.46 1.95 -2.45
C ASP A 43 -9.48 3.48 -2.33
N PRO A 44 -10.66 4.13 -2.26
CA PRO A 44 -10.72 5.58 -2.20
C PRO A 44 -9.96 6.10 -0.98
N VAL A 45 -9.16 7.13 -1.20
CA VAL A 45 -8.53 7.91 -0.14
C VAL A 45 -9.64 8.62 0.62
N ARG A 46 -9.60 8.60 1.96
CA ARG A 46 -10.57 9.35 2.77
C ARG A 46 -10.31 10.84 2.65
N ASP A 47 -11.36 11.63 2.59
CA ASP A 47 -11.29 13.09 2.40
C ASP A 47 -10.45 13.80 3.48
N ASP A 48 -10.43 13.27 4.71
CA ASP A 48 -9.66 13.78 5.84
C ASP A 48 -8.17 13.39 5.83
N SER A 49 -7.75 12.51 4.91
CA SER A 49 -6.40 11.93 4.94
C SER A 49 -5.32 12.99 4.72
N CYS A 50 -5.51 13.88 3.73
CA CYS A 50 -4.52 14.90 3.40
C CYS A 50 -4.34 15.90 4.54
N SER A 51 -5.43 16.43 5.09
CA SER A 51 -5.38 17.40 6.19
C SER A 51 -4.77 16.80 7.46
N LEU A 52 -5.07 15.53 7.75
CA LEU A 52 -4.45 14.81 8.86
C LEU A 52 -2.95 14.62 8.66
N VAL A 53 -2.51 14.21 7.46
CA VAL A 53 -1.08 14.03 7.16
C VAL A 53 -0.33 15.34 7.31
N THR A 54 -0.87 16.44 6.77
CA THR A 54 -0.29 17.78 6.91
C THR A 54 -0.14 18.17 8.37
N ARG A 55 -1.21 18.06 9.17
CA ARG A 55 -1.18 18.42 10.59
C ARG A 55 -0.18 17.59 11.40
N LEU A 56 -0.03 16.30 11.08
CA LEU A 56 0.99 15.45 11.71
C LEU A 56 2.40 15.91 11.34
N GLN A 57 2.64 16.26 10.08
CA GLN A 57 3.93 16.75 9.62
C GLN A 57 4.30 18.11 10.26
N GLU A 58 3.34 19.02 10.42
CA GLU A 58 3.50 20.31 11.13
C GLU A 58 3.90 20.12 12.60
N LEU A 59 3.42 19.05 13.24
CA LEU A 59 3.81 18.65 14.59
C LEU A 59 5.19 17.96 14.65
N GLY A 60 5.93 17.90 13.53
CA GLY A 60 7.22 17.23 13.43
C GLY A 60 7.11 15.69 13.41
N ILE A 61 5.92 15.14 13.20
CA ILE A 61 5.70 13.69 13.18
C ILE A 61 5.98 13.14 11.79
N ARG A 62 6.92 12.20 11.70
CA ARG A 62 7.23 11.50 10.45
C ARG A 62 6.12 10.50 10.10
N VAL A 63 5.43 10.75 8.98
CA VAL A 63 4.40 9.84 8.44
C VAL A 63 5.01 8.93 7.35
N LEU A 64 4.63 7.65 7.36
CA LEU A 64 5.02 6.61 6.40
C LEU A 64 3.76 5.87 5.94
N LEU A 65 3.65 5.54 4.64
CA LEU A 65 2.61 4.63 4.15
C LEU A 65 3.12 3.20 4.16
N VAL A 66 2.40 2.29 4.83
CA VAL A 66 2.65 0.85 4.76
C VAL A 66 1.49 0.22 4.01
N SER A 67 1.75 -0.42 2.86
CA SER A 67 0.71 -1.07 2.06
C SER A 67 1.10 -2.50 1.68
N GLY A 68 0.09 -3.36 1.55
CA GLY A 68 0.22 -4.69 0.95
C GLY A 68 0.11 -4.69 -0.57
N ASP A 69 -0.26 -3.55 -1.16
CA ASP A 69 -0.37 -3.40 -2.61
C ASP A 69 0.99 -3.31 -3.30
N ALA A 70 0.95 -3.45 -4.63
CA ALA A 70 2.10 -3.21 -5.48
C ALA A 70 2.69 -1.82 -5.25
N GLU A 71 4.01 -1.73 -5.34
CA GLU A 71 4.74 -0.50 -5.04
C GLU A 71 4.28 0.73 -5.85
N PRO A 72 3.98 0.63 -7.17
CA PRO A 72 3.45 1.77 -7.94
C PRO A 72 2.13 2.30 -7.36
N ALA A 73 1.20 1.42 -7.02
CA ALA A 73 -0.10 1.80 -6.48
C ALA A 73 0.04 2.48 -5.11
N ALA A 74 0.88 1.93 -4.24
CA ALA A 74 1.15 2.51 -2.94
C ALA A 74 1.82 3.90 -3.04
N ARG A 75 2.74 4.10 -3.98
CA ARG A 75 3.33 5.43 -4.25
C ARG A 75 2.31 6.44 -4.76
N ALA A 76 1.41 6.03 -5.66
CA ALA A 76 0.36 6.89 -6.17
C ALA A 76 -0.52 7.43 -5.03
N VAL A 77 -0.94 6.54 -4.12
CA VAL A 77 -1.72 6.91 -2.92
C VAL A 77 -0.91 7.81 -1.99
N ALA A 78 0.35 7.49 -1.71
CA ALA A 78 1.21 8.28 -0.83
C ALA A 78 1.42 9.72 -1.34
N ARG A 79 1.58 9.90 -2.65
CA ARG A 79 1.65 11.22 -3.28
C ARG A 79 0.34 11.98 -3.16
N ARG A 80 -0.78 11.31 -3.43
CA ARG A 80 -2.13 11.90 -3.32
C ARG A 80 -2.44 12.42 -1.92
N VAL A 81 -1.91 11.78 -0.86
CA VAL A 81 -2.12 12.20 0.54
C VAL A 81 -1.00 13.06 1.14
N GLY A 82 0.01 13.47 0.36
CA GLY A 82 1.10 14.33 0.85
C GLY A 82 2.18 13.61 1.68
N ILE A 83 2.29 12.28 1.58
CA ILE A 83 3.39 11.50 2.19
C ILE A 83 4.64 11.50 1.29
N GLY A 84 4.48 11.63 -0.02
CA GLY A 84 5.58 11.59 -1.01
C GLY A 84 6.06 10.16 -1.27
N ASP A 85 7.38 9.95 -1.39
CA ASP A 85 7.96 8.62 -1.71
C ASP A 85 8.22 7.74 -0.47
N ARG A 86 7.75 8.18 0.70
CA ARG A 86 7.89 7.50 2.00
C ARG A 86 6.93 6.30 2.13
N VAL A 87 7.17 5.27 1.31
CA VAL A 87 6.31 4.09 1.18
C VAL A 87 7.08 2.81 1.51
N CYS A 88 6.46 1.95 2.31
CA CYS A 88 6.90 0.59 2.54
C CYS A 88 5.85 -0.36 1.96
N SER A 89 6.11 -0.91 0.77
CA SER A 89 5.34 -2.05 0.27
C SER A 89 5.81 -3.30 1.02
N VAL A 90 4.85 -4.02 1.61
CA VAL A 90 5.11 -5.22 2.40
C VAL A 90 4.34 -6.37 1.75
N PRO A 91 5.01 -7.43 1.25
CA PRO A 91 4.31 -8.57 0.69
C PRO A 91 3.40 -9.20 1.75
N ILE A 92 2.18 -9.57 1.35
CA ILE A 92 1.19 -10.23 2.21
C ILE A 92 1.69 -11.66 2.51
N ALA A 93 2.58 -11.76 3.47
CA ALA A 93 3.11 -12.99 4.04
C ALA A 93 3.08 -12.87 5.57
N PRO A 94 3.13 -13.99 6.34
CA PRO A 94 3.20 -13.95 7.80
C PRO A 94 4.37 -13.08 8.34
N ALA A 95 5.35 -12.76 7.50
CA ALA A 95 6.47 -11.85 7.78
C ALA A 95 6.10 -10.34 7.84
N THR A 96 4.86 -9.94 7.54
CA THR A 96 4.42 -8.52 7.54
C THR A 96 4.75 -7.81 8.85
N ALA A 97 4.50 -8.47 9.98
CA ALA A 97 4.77 -7.95 11.32
C ALA A 97 6.27 -7.72 11.60
N ARG A 98 7.15 -8.48 10.95
CA ARG A 98 8.61 -8.40 11.13
C ARG A 98 9.18 -7.21 10.37
N ARG A 99 8.68 -6.96 9.16
CA ARG A 99 9.14 -5.88 8.28
C ARG A 99 8.70 -4.49 8.77
N ILE A 100 7.51 -4.38 9.36
CA ILE A 100 7.07 -3.14 10.03
C ILE A 100 7.97 -2.83 11.24
N ARG A 101 8.37 -3.85 12.01
CA ARG A 101 9.25 -3.69 13.17
C ARG A 101 10.68 -3.32 12.82
N SER A 102 11.15 -3.67 11.62
CA SER A 102 12.50 -3.35 11.15
C SER A 102 12.61 -1.97 10.51
N ILE A 103 11.52 -1.20 10.38
CA ILE A 103 11.60 0.17 9.90
C ILE A 103 12.37 0.99 10.95
N PRO A 104 13.52 1.59 10.61
CA PRO A 104 14.33 2.33 11.57
C PRO A 104 13.56 3.57 12.06
N VAL A 105 13.10 3.52 13.31
CA VAL A 105 12.41 4.63 13.96
C VAL A 105 13.40 5.32 14.90
N THR A 106 13.63 6.60 14.66
CA THR A 106 14.59 7.43 15.42
C THR A 106 14.02 7.88 16.78
N SER A 107 12.75 7.58 17.06
CA SER A 107 12.01 8.02 18.25
C SER A 107 11.12 6.90 18.79
N SER A 108 11.04 6.79 20.12
CA SER A 108 10.41 5.70 20.88
C SER A 108 8.88 5.58 20.73
N ARG A 109 8.22 6.42 19.93
CA ARG A 109 6.76 6.46 19.79
C ARG A 109 6.34 6.27 18.33
N THR A 110 5.86 5.06 17.99
CA THR A 110 5.26 4.74 16.68
C THR A 110 3.76 4.46 16.88
N CYS A 111 2.90 5.16 16.14
CA CYS A 111 1.48 4.86 16.04
C CYS A 111 1.16 4.25 14.67
N ILE A 112 0.44 3.12 14.66
CA ILE A 112 -0.02 2.47 13.43
C ILE A 112 -1.54 2.57 13.37
N ARG A 113 -2.06 3.24 12.34
CA ARG A 113 -3.50 3.28 12.05
C ARG A 113 -3.80 2.25 10.96
N LYS A 114 -4.51 1.17 11.32
CA LYS A 114 -4.89 0.08 10.40
C LYS A 114 -6.33 0.26 9.93
N ARG A 115 -6.60 0.10 8.62
CA ARG A 115 -7.96 -0.17 8.11
C ARG A 115 -8.22 -1.66 8.31
N ASN A 116 -9.27 -2.03 9.03
CA ASN A 116 -9.62 -3.42 9.30
C ASN A 116 -9.82 -4.22 8.00
N PHE A 117 -9.13 -5.35 7.86
CA PHE A 117 -9.66 -6.63 7.40
C PHE A 117 -8.72 -7.73 7.96
N GLY A 118 -9.20 -8.48 8.95
CA GLY A 118 -8.67 -9.75 9.47
C GLY A 118 -7.15 -9.92 9.72
N SER A 119 -6.57 -9.30 10.75
CA SER A 119 -5.41 -9.87 11.49
C SER A 119 -5.04 -9.00 12.70
N SER A 120 -5.17 -9.60 13.89
CA SER A 120 -4.73 -9.11 15.20
C SER A 120 -3.23 -8.78 15.19
N ILE A 121 -2.87 -7.50 15.25
CA ILE A 121 -1.51 -7.11 15.58
C ILE A 121 -1.59 -6.24 16.84
N ALA A 122 -1.14 -6.81 17.95
CA ALA A 122 -1.13 -6.16 19.24
C ALA A 122 -0.18 -4.96 19.22
N LEU A 123 -0.69 -3.76 19.49
CA LEU A 123 0.11 -2.58 19.73
C LEU A 123 0.39 -2.46 21.22
N ARG A 124 1.65 -2.56 21.62
CA ARG A 124 2.08 -2.24 22.98
C ARG A 124 2.02 -0.71 23.15
N LYS A 125 1.12 -0.23 24.01
CA LYS A 125 1.19 1.12 24.57
C LYS A 125 2.17 1.10 25.74
N LYS A 126 3.19 1.96 25.72
CA LYS A 126 3.88 2.38 26.95
C LYS A 126 3.77 3.90 27.04
N VAL A 127 2.84 4.33 27.89
CA VAL A 127 2.77 5.71 28.37
C VAL A 127 3.95 5.89 29.32
N MET A 128 4.75 6.93 29.11
CA MET A 128 5.54 7.50 30.19
C MET A 128 5.28 9.00 30.22
N SER A 129 4.78 9.41 31.38
CA SER A 129 4.52 10.76 31.84
C SER A 129 5.69 11.67 31.55
N LEU A 130 5.39 12.93 31.21
CA LEU A 130 6.37 14.01 31.19
C LEU A 130 6.97 14.17 32.59
N GLY A 131 8.29 14.28 32.60
CA GLY A 131 9.17 14.73 33.66
C GLY A 131 10.45 15.18 32.97
#